data_AF-A0A9X2MET5-F1
#
_entry.id   AF-A0A9X2MET5-F1
#
_cell.length_a   1.000
_cell.length_b   1.000
_cell.length_c   1.000
_cell.angle_alpha   90.00
_cell.angle_beta   90.00
_cell.angle_gamma   90.00
#
_symmetry.space_group_name_H-M   'P 1'
#
loop_
_entity.id
_entity.type
_entity.pdbx_description
1 polymer ?
#
loop_
_entity_poly.entity_id
_entity_poly.type
_entity_poly.pdbx_seq_one_letter_code
_entity_poly.pdbx_strand_id
1 'polypeptide(L)'
;MINKPEITEDSKELGLYIDKDLIPYILDLKKNFTRYQIENILQLRSSYSVRIYELLKQYESIEERKINIKDLREYLGIEEEYERFYDFERSVLKVSKKEINKFTDIKINYEKIKKGRKIIAIKFTIQPVQDRNYLKYLEDNKEGILIAQGMFFCYT
;
A
#
# COMPACT_ATOMS: atom_id res chain seq x y z
N MET A 1 13.17 -20.47 12.66
CA MET A 1 13.51 -19.52 11.57
C MET A 1 13.34 -20.27 10.27
N ILE A 2 12.65 -19.72 9.26
CA ILE A 2 12.23 -20.43 8.03
C ILE A 2 13.33 -21.39 7.54
N ASN A 3 13.02 -22.69 7.51
CA ASN A 3 13.99 -23.69 7.04
C ASN A 3 14.02 -23.70 5.51
N LYS A 4 15.19 -24.07 4.98
CA LYS A 4 15.60 -24.04 3.57
C LYS A 4 14.44 -24.40 2.61
N PRO A 5 14.10 -23.55 1.63
CA PRO A 5 13.02 -23.82 0.68
C PRO A 5 13.38 -25.04 -0.20
N GLU A 6 12.45 -25.99 -0.32
CA GLU A 6 12.52 -27.07 -1.30
C GLU A 6 11.71 -26.66 -2.54
N ILE A 7 12.38 -26.55 -3.68
CA ILE A 7 11.74 -26.31 -4.97
C ILE A 7 11.48 -27.67 -5.60
N THR A 8 10.22 -28.02 -5.82
CA THR A 8 9.87 -29.23 -6.57
C THR A 8 9.85 -28.84 -8.04
N GLU A 9 10.88 -29.21 -8.80
CA GLU A 9 11.15 -28.69 -10.17
C GLU A 9 9.99 -28.91 -11.17
N ASP A 10 9.08 -29.85 -10.89
CA ASP A 10 7.97 -30.22 -11.79
C ASP A 10 6.65 -29.47 -11.52
N SER A 11 6.55 -28.68 -10.45
CA SER A 11 5.34 -27.90 -10.13
C SER A 11 5.73 -26.46 -9.78
N LYS A 12 4.92 -25.47 -10.18
CA LYS A 12 5.11 -24.05 -9.77
C LYS A 12 4.78 -23.84 -8.28
N GLU A 13 5.15 -24.79 -7.43
CA GLU A 13 4.82 -24.84 -6.02
C GLU A 13 6.09 -24.72 -5.19
N LEU A 14 6.10 -23.78 -4.25
CA LEU A 14 7.20 -23.55 -3.32
C LEU A 14 6.85 -24.16 -1.97
N GLY A 15 7.59 -25.18 -1.55
CA GLY A 15 7.48 -25.77 -0.22
C GLY A 15 8.30 -24.96 0.79
N LEU A 16 7.63 -24.39 1.81
CA LEU A 16 8.28 -23.71 2.93
C LEU A 16 7.98 -24.45 4.22
N TYR A 17 9.04 -24.80 4.97
CA TYR A 17 8.91 -25.38 6.30
C TYR A 17 8.95 -24.27 7.35
N ILE A 18 7.82 -24.09 8.02
CA ILE A 18 7.65 -23.13 9.11
C ILE A 18 7.62 -23.90 10.42
N ASP A 19 8.30 -23.36 11.42
CA ASP A 19 8.26 -23.90 12.78
C ASP A 19 6.82 -23.95 13.31
N LYS A 20 6.45 -25.06 13.97
CA LYS A 20 5.09 -25.27 14.47
C LYS A 20 4.69 -24.20 15.48
N ASP A 21 5.66 -23.70 16.24
CA ASP A 21 5.43 -22.66 17.25
C ASP A 21 5.09 -21.29 16.63
N LEU A 22 5.38 -21.09 15.34
CA LEU A 22 5.03 -19.89 14.59
C LEU A 22 3.64 -19.97 13.94
N ILE A 23 3.03 -21.16 13.86
CA ILE A 23 1.72 -21.37 13.22
C ILE A 23 0.63 -20.48 13.83
N PRO A 24 0.48 -20.36 15.18
CA PRO A 24 -0.54 -19.51 15.77
C PRO A 24 -0.40 -18.04 15.34
N TYR A 25 0.83 -17.52 15.32
CA TYR A 25 1.12 -16.15 14.92
C TYR A 25 0.84 -15.90 13.44
N ILE A 26 1.13 -16.87 12.56
CA ILE A 26 0.84 -16.76 11.12
C ILE A 26 -0.65 -16.84 10.83
N LEU A 27 -1.38 -17.68 11.57
CA LEU A 27 -2.84 -17.76 11.46
C LEU A 27 -3.50 -16.46 11.93
N ASP A 28 -3.03 -15.86 13.02
CA ASP A 28 -3.47 -14.54 13.46
C ASP A 28 -3.11 -13.44 12.45
N LEU A 29 -1.91 -13.49 11.85
CA LEU A 29 -1.55 -12.59 10.75
C LEU A 29 -2.54 -12.76 9.58
N LYS A 30 -2.79 -13.98 9.11
CA LYS A 30 -3.79 -14.24 8.04
C LYS A 30 -5.19 -13.77 8.40
N LYS A 31 -5.58 -13.80 9.68
CA LYS A 31 -6.89 -13.34 10.14
C LYS A 31 -7.02 -11.81 10.08
N ASN A 32 -5.91 -11.10 10.29
CA ASN A 32 -5.84 -9.65 10.24
C ASN A 32 -5.63 -9.09 8.82
N PHE A 33 -5.20 -9.93 7.87
CA PHE A 33 -5.03 -9.56 6.46
C PHE A 33 -6.18 -10.09 5.60
N THR A 34 -6.93 -9.18 4.99
CA THR A 34 -7.89 -9.56 3.95
C THR A 34 -7.14 -9.98 2.68
N ARG A 35 -7.74 -10.86 1.87
CA ARG A 35 -7.18 -11.26 0.56
C ARG A 35 -6.80 -10.05 -0.30
N TYR A 36 -7.63 -9.00 -0.25
CA TYR A 36 -7.42 -7.77 -0.97
C TYR A 36 -6.17 -7.00 -0.50
N GLN A 37 -5.95 -6.92 0.82
CA GLN A 37 -4.74 -6.30 1.37
C GLN A 37 -3.47 -7.03 0.91
N ILE A 38 -3.51 -8.36 0.84
CA ILE A 38 -2.39 -9.16 0.31
C ILE A 38 -2.16 -8.85 -1.17
N GLU A 39 -3.21 -8.86 -2.00
CA GLU A 39 -3.12 -8.55 -3.43
C GLU A 39 -2.56 -7.14 -3.72
N ASN A 40 -2.90 -6.16 -2.87
CA ASN A 40 -2.33 -4.80 -2.93
C ASN A 40 -0.84 -4.79 -2.57
N ILE A 41 -0.47 -5.48 -1.48
CA ILE A 41 0.93 -5.55 -1.01
C ILE A 41 1.83 -6.25 -2.01
N LEU A 42 1.37 -7.34 -2.63
CA LEU A 42 2.17 -8.13 -3.59
C LEU A 42 2.58 -7.35 -4.84
N GLN A 43 1.87 -6.27 -5.17
CA GLN A 43 2.22 -5.42 -6.32
C GLN A 43 3.24 -4.32 -5.97
N LEU A 44 3.49 -4.07 -4.68
CA LEU A 44 4.46 -3.09 -4.22
C LEU A 44 5.86 -3.71 -4.26
N ARG A 45 6.80 -3.03 -4.93
CA ARG A 45 8.17 -3.55 -5.11
C ARG A 45 9.11 -3.05 -4.02
N SER A 46 8.90 -1.83 -3.54
CA SER A 46 9.70 -1.30 -2.44
C SER A 46 9.15 -1.79 -1.10
N SER A 47 10.01 -2.34 -0.25
CA SER A 47 9.70 -2.68 1.14
C SER A 47 9.18 -1.46 1.91
N TYR A 48 9.67 -0.26 1.59
CA TYR A 48 9.16 0.98 2.19
C TYR A 48 7.74 1.30 1.74
N SER A 49 7.39 1.04 0.48
CA SER A 49 6.00 1.17 0.00
C SER A 49 5.06 0.27 0.77
N VAL A 50 5.47 -0.98 1.03
CA VAL A 50 4.66 -1.93 1.81
C VAL A 50 4.42 -1.38 3.22
N ARG A 51 5.48 -1.00 3.93
CA ARG A 51 5.37 -0.47 5.30
C ARG A 51 4.56 0.83 5.36
N ILE A 52 4.77 1.77 4.43
CA ILE A 52 3.99 3.01 4.38
C ILE A 52 2.52 2.71 4.08
N TYR A 53 2.23 1.78 3.17
CA TYR A 53 0.86 1.37 2.90
C TYR A 53 0.19 0.80 4.15
N GLU A 54 0.83 -0.12 4.86
CA GLU A 54 0.30 -0.69 6.11
C GLU A 54 0.06 0.40 7.16
N LEU A 55 1.02 1.29 7.35
CA LEU A 55 0.91 2.41 8.29
C LEU A 55 -0.30 3.30 7.96
N LEU A 56 -0.50 3.62 6.68
CA LEU A 56 -1.57 4.54 6.27
C LEU A 56 -2.93 3.85 6.18
N LYS A 57 -2.98 2.56 5.87
CA LYS A 57 -4.24 1.80 5.81
C LYS A 57 -4.94 1.74 7.17
N GLN A 58 -4.17 1.76 8.27
CA GLN A 58 -4.73 1.87 9.63
C GLN A 58 -5.49 3.19 9.88
N TYR A 59 -5.20 4.24 9.10
CA TYR A 59 -5.79 5.58 9.22
C TYR A 59 -6.74 5.91 8.05
N GLU A 60 -7.16 4.90 7.28
CA GLU A 60 -8.01 5.11 6.11
C GLU A 60 -9.33 5.82 6.45
N SER A 61 -9.97 5.47 7.56
CA SER A 61 -11.23 6.10 8.00
C SER A 61 -11.08 7.55 8.46
N ILE A 62 -9.87 7.95 8.85
CA ILE A 62 -9.54 9.31 9.28
C ILE A 62 -9.08 10.16 8.08
N GLU A 63 -8.69 9.52 6.98
CA GLU A 63 -8.21 10.13 5.74
C GLU A 63 -6.91 10.96 5.88
N GLU A 64 -6.34 11.01 7.09
CA GLU A 64 -5.15 11.79 7.39
C GLU A 64 -4.26 11.08 8.41
N ARG A 65 -2.94 11.18 8.21
CA ARG A 65 -1.95 10.81 9.22
C ARG A 65 -0.79 11.78 9.25
N LYS A 66 -0.62 12.49 10.37
CA LYS A 66 0.57 13.28 10.66
C LYS A 66 1.58 12.49 11.49
N ILE A 67 2.83 12.38 11.05
CA ILE A 67 3.90 11.64 11.74
C ILE A 67 5.22 12.42 11.69
N ASN A 68 6.01 12.39 12.76
CA ASN A 68 7.33 13.03 12.76
C ASN A 68 8.31 12.26 11.87
N ILE A 69 9.32 12.95 11.34
CA ILE A 69 10.34 12.31 10.50
C ILE A 69 11.11 11.24 11.25
N LYS A 70 11.38 11.47 12.54
CA LYS A 70 12.08 10.49 13.39
C LYS A 70 11.27 9.21 13.51
N ASP A 71 10.02 9.33 13.98
CA ASP A 71 9.11 8.19 14.19
C ASP A 71 8.82 7.45 12.88
N LEU A 72 8.73 8.16 11.75
CA LEU A 72 8.56 7.54 10.45
C LEU A 72 9.79 6.72 10.03
N ARG A 73 11.01 7.20 10.29
CA ARG A 73 12.23 6.44 10.00
C ARG A 73 12.36 5.20 10.87
N GLU A 74 11.98 5.32 12.14
CA GLU A 74 11.94 4.21 13.10
C GLU A 74 10.95 3.13 12.66
N TYR A 75 9.74 3.53 12.28
CA TYR A 75 8.75 2.61 11.73
C TYR A 75 9.25 1.88 10.47
N LEU A 76 10.07 2.56 9.67
CA LEU A 76 10.66 2.01 8.45
C LEU A 76 11.97 1.25 8.70
N GLY A 77 12.50 1.25 9.92
CA GLY A 77 13.77 0.61 10.30
C GLY A 77 14.99 1.18 9.58
N ILE A 78 14.98 2.51 9.35
CA ILE A 78 16.01 3.26 8.59
C ILE A 78 16.43 4.52 9.34
N GLU A 79 16.58 4.42 10.65
CA GLU A 79 16.96 5.52 11.55
C GLU A 79 18.29 6.15 11.14
N GLU A 80 19.25 5.32 10.72
CA GLU A 80 20.62 5.73 10.37
C GLU A 80 20.83 5.97 8.87
N GLU A 81 19.86 5.60 8.02
CA GLU A 81 19.97 5.79 6.56
C GLU A 81 19.48 7.18 6.13
N TYR A 82 19.85 7.61 4.92
CA TYR A 82 19.35 8.84 4.29
C TYR A 82 19.46 10.09 5.19
N GLU A 83 20.65 10.40 5.70
CA GLU A 83 20.88 11.54 6.61
C GLU A 83 20.22 12.85 6.12
N ARG A 84 20.34 13.10 4.81
CA ARG A 84 19.68 14.24 4.17
C ARG A 84 18.22 13.92 3.89
N PHE A 85 17.32 14.81 4.32
CA PHE A 85 15.89 14.67 4.03
C PHE A 85 15.59 14.54 2.53
N TYR A 86 16.38 15.18 1.66
CA TYR A 86 16.22 15.07 0.21
C TYR A 86 16.32 13.61 -0.28
N ASP A 87 17.29 12.85 0.24
CA ASP A 87 17.50 11.46 -0.16
C ASP A 87 16.39 10.56 0.39
N PHE A 88 15.97 10.81 1.64
CA PHE A 88 14.82 10.15 2.23
C PHE A 88 13.54 10.40 1.41
N GLU A 89 13.25 11.65 1.07
CA GLU A 89 12.09 11.97 0.27
C GLU A 89 12.14 11.33 -1.12
N ARG A 90 13.29 11.37 -1.78
CA ARG A 90 13.47 10.83 -3.14
C ARG A 90 13.30 9.31 -3.18
N SER A 91 13.94 8.61 -2.24
CA SER A 91 14.05 7.14 -2.26
C SER A 91 12.90 6.45 -1.52
N VAL A 92 12.29 7.12 -0.54
CA VAL A 92 11.22 6.56 0.29
C VAL A 92 9.89 7.20 -0.08
N LEU A 93 9.67 8.47 0.28
CA LEU A 93 8.33 9.08 0.19
C LEU A 93 7.78 9.14 -1.25
N LYS A 94 8.61 9.57 -2.21
CA LYS A 94 8.18 9.69 -3.62
C LYS A 94 7.96 8.34 -4.28
N VAL A 95 8.82 7.35 -3.98
CA VAL A 95 8.68 5.97 -4.48
C VAL A 95 7.39 5.36 -3.93
N SER A 96 7.19 5.43 -2.61
CA SER A 96 6.01 4.88 -1.96
C SER A 96 4.73 5.55 -2.42
N LYS A 97 4.69 6.89 -2.53
CA LYS A 97 3.54 7.58 -3.12
C LYS A 97 3.22 7.07 -4.52
N LYS A 98 4.23 6.91 -5.39
CA LYS A 98 4.02 6.45 -6.76
C LYS A 98 3.47 5.02 -6.80
N GLU A 99 4.05 4.10 -6.03
CA GLU A 99 3.63 2.70 -6.02
C GLU A 99 2.25 2.52 -5.38
N ILE A 100 2.03 3.09 -4.19
CA ILE A 100 0.75 3.03 -3.47
C ILE A 100 -0.37 3.55 -4.36
N ASN A 101 -0.19 4.74 -4.94
CA ASN A 101 -1.21 5.34 -5.80
C ASN A 101 -1.45 4.52 -7.06
N LYS A 102 -0.46 3.78 -7.56
CA LYS A 102 -0.62 2.99 -8.78
C LYS A 102 -1.25 1.62 -8.51
N PHE A 103 -0.89 0.97 -7.41
CA PHE A 103 -1.10 -0.46 -7.24
C PHE A 103 -2.05 -0.86 -6.10
N THR A 104 -2.36 0.07 -5.20
CA THR A 104 -3.23 -0.22 -4.05
C THR A 104 -4.62 0.38 -4.20
N ASP A 105 -5.41 0.18 -3.16
CA ASP A 105 -6.78 0.62 -2.96
C ASP A 105 -6.91 1.97 -2.26
N ILE A 106 -5.79 2.63 -2.00
CA ILE A 106 -5.76 4.00 -1.50
C ILE A 106 -4.90 4.87 -2.43
N LYS A 107 -5.26 6.14 -2.52
CA LYS A 107 -4.37 7.19 -3.01
C LYS A 107 -3.85 7.96 -1.82
N ILE A 108 -2.58 8.31 -1.88
CA ILE A 108 -1.92 9.11 -0.88
C ILE A 108 -1.32 10.36 -1.51
N ASN A 109 -1.33 11.42 -0.71
CA ASN A 109 -0.49 12.59 -0.91
C ASN A 109 0.21 12.93 0.40
N TYR A 110 1.21 13.80 0.35
CA TYR A 110 1.87 14.25 1.56
C TYR A 110 2.35 15.70 1.49
N GLU A 111 2.39 16.32 2.66
CA GLU A 111 2.88 17.67 2.88
C GLU A 111 4.01 17.67 3.93
N LYS A 112 4.95 18.60 3.78
CA LYS A 112 6.10 18.75 4.68
C LYS A 112 5.78 19.80 5.73
N ILE A 113 5.80 19.41 7.00
CA ILE A 113 5.66 20.34 8.11
C ILE A 113 7.05 20.80 8.54
N LYS A 114 7.27 22.11 8.54
CA LYS A 114 8.56 22.73 8.85
C LYS A 114 8.54 23.44 10.20
N LYS A 115 9.69 23.45 10.87
CA LYS A 115 10.01 24.35 11.97
C LYS A 115 11.25 25.14 11.58
N GLY A 116 11.05 26.39 11.16
CA GLY A 116 12.08 27.17 10.47
C GLY A 116 12.48 26.51 9.14
N ARG A 117 13.78 26.25 8.96
CA ARG A 117 14.30 25.58 7.75
C ARG A 117 14.21 24.05 7.80
N LYS A 118 14.04 23.46 8.99
CA LYS A 118 14.04 22.00 9.18
C LYS A 118 12.65 21.42 8.96
N ILE A 119 12.57 20.30 8.24
CA ILE A 119 11.35 19.51 8.11
C ILE A 119 11.27 18.59 9.32
N ILE A 120 10.17 18.68 10.07
CA ILE A 120 10.00 17.97 11.35
C ILE A 120 8.99 16.82 11.25
N ALA A 121 8.02 16.92 10.34
CA ALA A 121 6.96 15.94 10.19
C ALA A 121 6.43 15.89 8.75
N ILE A 122 5.77 14.78 8.42
CA ILE A 122 4.96 14.62 7.22
C ILE A 122 3.50 14.51 7.62
N LYS A 123 2.64 15.22 6.89
CA LYS A 123 1.19 15.02 6.94
C LYS A 123 0.78 14.28 5.67
N PHE A 124 0.34 13.04 5.82
CA PHE A 124 -0.25 12.25 4.75
C PHE A 124 -1.74 12.52 4.64
N THR A 125 -2.24 12.61 3.42
CA THR A 125 -3.66 12.55 3.08
C THR A 125 -3.91 11.22 2.39
N ILE A 126 -5.00 10.55 2.77
CA ILE A 126 -5.38 9.20 2.33
C ILE A 126 -6.77 9.30 1.73
N GLN A 127 -6.95 8.76 0.54
CA GLN A 127 -8.23 8.71 -0.15
C GLN A 127 -8.51 7.28 -0.57
N PRO A 128 -9.57 6.64 -0.04
CA PRO A 128 -10.00 5.33 -0.51
C PRO A 128 -10.31 5.38 -2.01
N VAL A 129 -9.82 4.38 -2.74
CA VAL A 129 -10.23 4.15 -4.12
C VAL A 129 -11.40 3.18 -4.07
N GLN A 130 -12.57 3.63 -4.52
CA GLN A 130 -13.74 2.76 -4.66
C GLN A 130 -13.37 1.51 -5.44
N ASP A 131 -13.97 0.39 -5.05
CA ASP A 131 -13.63 -0.97 -5.45
C ASP A 131 -13.02 -1.05 -6.86
N ARG A 132 -11.74 -1.45 -6.95
CA ARG A 132 -11.06 -1.63 -8.24
C ARG A 132 -11.83 -2.54 -9.17
N ASN A 133 -12.57 -3.51 -8.63
CA ASN A 133 -13.43 -4.40 -9.40
C ASN A 133 -14.62 -3.66 -10.01
N TYR A 134 -15.22 -2.70 -9.30
CA TYR A 134 -16.27 -1.84 -9.84
C TYR A 134 -15.71 -0.85 -10.86
N LEU A 135 -14.57 -0.22 -10.59
CA LEU A 135 -13.93 0.69 -11.56
C LEU A 135 -13.47 -0.04 -12.82
N LYS A 136 -12.90 -1.24 -12.68
CA LYS A 136 -12.53 -2.10 -13.80
C LYS A 136 -13.77 -2.60 -14.55
N TYR A 137 -14.83 -2.99 -13.84
CA TYR A 137 -16.12 -3.31 -14.46
C TYR A 137 -16.68 -2.13 -15.26
N LEU A 138 -16.63 -0.91 -14.70
CA LEU A 138 -17.07 0.30 -15.40
C LEU A 138 -16.18 0.60 -16.62
N GLU A 139 -14.87 0.42 -16.52
CA GLU A 139 -13.93 0.62 -17.64
C GLU A 139 -14.14 -0.42 -18.75
N ASP A 140 -14.28 -1.70 -18.39
CA ASP A 140 -14.50 -2.80 -19.32
C ASP A 140 -15.89 -2.73 -19.98
N ASN A 141 -16.86 -2.06 -19.35
CA ASN A 141 -18.24 -1.90 -19.85
C ASN A 141 -18.61 -0.46 -20.22
N LYS A 142 -17.62 0.43 -20.42
CA LYS A 142 -17.82 1.87 -20.70
C LYS A 142 -18.76 2.12 -21.89
N GLU A 143 -18.63 1.32 -22.95
CA GLU A 143 -19.47 1.46 -24.15
C GLU A 143 -20.93 1.04 -23.90
N GLY A 144 -21.18 -0.02 -23.12
CA GLY A 144 -22.53 -0.48 -22.82
C GLY A 144 -23.35 0.49 -21.95
N ILE A 145 -22.68 1.21 -21.04
CA ILE A 145 -23.32 2.17 -20.13
C ILE A 145 -23.68 3.48 -20.87
N LEU A 146 -22.81 3.95 -21.78
CA LEU A 146 -23.07 5.12 -22.63
C LEU A 146 -24.27 4.89 -23.57
N ILE A 147 -24.43 3.67 -24.10
CA ILE A 147 -25.60 3.31 -24.93
C ILE A 147 -26.89 3.31 -24.09
N ALA A 148 -26.85 2.80 -22.86
CA ALA A 148 -28.01 2.78 -21.96
C ALA A 148 -28.42 4.19 -21.50
N GLN A 149 -27.46 5.07 -21.20
CA GLN A 149 -27.73 6.47 -20.87
C GLN A 149 -28.22 7.27 -22.09
N GLY A 150 -27.64 7.03 -23.27
CA GLY A 150 -28.10 7.63 -24.53
C GLY A 150 -29.53 7.21 -24.90
N MET A 151 -29.89 5.94 -24.69
CA MET A 151 -31.28 5.48 -24.85
C MET A 151 -32.23 6.20 -23.88
N PHE A 152 -31.87 6.36 -22.60
CA PHE A 152 -32.71 7.07 -21.63
C PHE A 152 -32.97 8.54 -22.00
N PHE A 153 -31.99 9.22 -22.61
CA PHE A 153 -32.15 10.60 -23.10
C PHE A 153 -32.92 10.71 -24.43
N CYS A 154 -33.04 9.64 -25.21
CA CYS A 154 -33.86 9.61 -26.43
C CYS A 154 -35.33 9.25 -26.18
N TYR A 155 -35.69 8.85 -24.96
CA TYR A 155 -37.07 8.53 -24.55
C TYR A 155 -37.74 9.61 -23.67
N THR A 156 -37.13 10.79 -23.55
CA THR A 156 -37.68 12.00 -22.88
C THR A 156 -37.69 13.17 -23.84
#